data_AF-A0A2D8X0G7-F1
#
_entry.id   AF-A0A2D8X0G7-F1
#
_cell.length_a   1.000
_cell.length_b   1.000
_cell.length_c   1.000
_cell.angle_alpha   90.00
_cell.angle_beta   90.00
_cell.angle_gamma   90.00
#
_symmetry.space_group_name_H-M   'P 1'
#
loop_
_entity.id
_entity.type
_entity.pdbx_description
1 polymer ?
#
loop_
_entity_poly.entity_id
_entity_poly.type
_entity_poly.pdbx_seq_one_letter_code
_entity_poly.pdbx_strand_id
1 'polypeptide(L)'
;MEKTTDIIAFRQPESVDDPLTEIARDGARRMLAAALRAEADAFVAQYAEETLPDGRQRVVRHGYGPERSILTGIGALDVQRPKVRDRAPDVPAEKKIRFSSAILPKWARRSRSLDALLPVLYLRGISMGNFQEALAAILGKDAPNLSPDVVSRLTGEWQQEYDRWQRRDLSARRYVYIWADGVYLQARMEPQAECMLVILGATPEGKKELVGFQVGLRESAQSWRELLVDIKARGLAVPPEIAVGDGAMGFWKALDEVFPGTRHQRCWVHKIANVLNKLPKSMQPAVKADLREIWQAETRAAAQTAMNTFAEKYGAKYEKAVTCLTKDSEALLAFYDFPADHWDHLRTGNPIESVFATVRHRTVRTKGALSQKTAKLMVFKLVQAAAKTWRRLKGANQLPLVIEGVTFTDGVATSVAENRAA
;
A
#
# COMPACT_ATOMS: atom_id res chain seq x y z
N MET A 1 38.20 -41.33 -28.22
CA MET A 1 38.38 -40.14 -29.07
C MET A 1 37.72 -38.97 -28.38
N GLU A 2 38.50 -38.23 -27.61
CA GLU A 2 38.12 -36.95 -27.01
C GLU A 2 37.86 -35.93 -28.13
N LYS A 3 36.67 -35.33 -28.13
CA LYS A 3 36.38 -34.15 -28.97
C LYS A 3 36.57 -32.91 -28.12
N THR A 4 37.83 -32.50 -27.95
CA THR A 4 38.19 -31.16 -27.50
C THR A 4 37.77 -30.19 -28.60
N THR A 5 36.64 -29.51 -28.41
CA THR A 5 36.22 -28.44 -29.31
C THR A 5 36.39 -27.15 -28.54
N ASP A 6 37.57 -26.53 -28.68
CA ASP A 6 37.87 -25.18 -28.19
C ASP A 6 37.14 -24.16 -29.07
N ILE A 7 35.80 -24.11 -28.96
CA ILE A 7 35.03 -23.01 -29.53
C ILE A 7 34.99 -21.91 -28.49
N ILE A 8 35.97 -21.02 -28.53
CA ILE A 8 35.91 -19.75 -27.82
C ILE A 8 34.94 -18.86 -28.61
N ALA A 9 33.72 -18.69 -28.10
CA ALA A 9 32.76 -17.77 -28.69
C ALA A 9 33.37 -16.36 -28.77
N PHE A 10 33.36 -15.76 -29.96
CA PHE A 10 33.88 -14.40 -30.17
C PHE A 10 33.07 -13.40 -29.33
N ARG A 11 33.78 -12.62 -28.52
CA ARG A 11 33.23 -11.63 -27.59
C ARG A 11 32.56 -10.49 -28.33
N GLN A 12 31.35 -10.13 -27.92
CA GLN A 12 30.71 -8.92 -28.41
C GLN A 12 31.29 -7.69 -27.67
N PRO A 13 31.69 -6.62 -28.39
CA PRO A 13 32.32 -5.42 -27.81
C PRO A 13 31.49 -4.71 -26.73
N GLU A 14 30.20 -5.05 -26.65
CA GLU A 14 29.20 -4.42 -25.82
C GLU A 14 28.86 -5.19 -24.53
N SER A 15 29.45 -6.36 -24.33
CA SER A 15 29.24 -7.19 -23.13
C SER A 15 30.05 -6.65 -21.94
N VAL A 16 29.35 -6.37 -20.83
CA VAL A 16 30.01 -6.08 -19.56
C VAL A 16 30.46 -7.42 -18.98
N ASP A 17 31.76 -7.69 -19.06
CA ASP A 17 32.36 -8.91 -18.52
C ASP A 17 32.57 -8.72 -17.01
N ASP A 18 31.71 -9.34 -16.20
CA ASP A 18 31.81 -9.33 -14.73
C ASP A 18 32.02 -10.77 -14.22
N PRO A 19 33.29 -11.20 -14.07
CA PRO A 19 33.63 -12.54 -13.59
C PRO A 19 33.00 -12.89 -12.24
N LEU A 20 32.78 -11.89 -11.37
CA LEU A 20 32.10 -12.09 -10.08
C LEU A 20 30.66 -12.54 -10.30
N THR A 21 29.93 -11.83 -11.17
CA THR A 21 28.54 -12.16 -11.49
C THR A 21 28.43 -13.49 -12.23
N GLU A 22 29.35 -13.83 -13.12
CA GLU A 22 29.34 -15.13 -13.80
C GLU A 22 29.56 -16.32 -12.84
N ILE A 23 30.52 -16.20 -11.92
CA ILE A 23 30.73 -17.21 -10.87
C ILE A 23 29.48 -17.33 -9.98
N ALA A 24 28.86 -16.20 -9.61
CA ALA A 24 27.63 -16.19 -8.83
C ALA A 24 26.46 -16.87 -9.57
N ARG A 25 26.32 -16.62 -10.89
CA ARG A 25 25.29 -17.25 -11.73
C ARG A 25 25.48 -18.76 -11.84
N ASP A 26 26.70 -19.22 -12.07
CA ASP A 26 27.00 -20.64 -12.17
C ASP A 26 26.79 -21.36 -10.81
N GLY A 27 27.23 -20.74 -9.71
CA GLY A 27 26.93 -21.21 -8.36
C GLY A 27 25.43 -21.31 -8.10
N ALA A 28 24.67 -20.25 -8.40
CA ALA A 28 23.23 -20.20 -8.24
C ALA A 28 22.51 -21.27 -9.09
N ARG A 29 22.94 -21.49 -10.33
CA ARG A 29 22.40 -22.52 -11.23
C ARG A 29 22.55 -23.91 -10.63
N ARG A 30 23.76 -24.24 -10.15
CA ARG A 30 24.05 -25.54 -9.51
C ARG A 30 23.24 -25.73 -8.22
N MET A 31 23.20 -24.71 -7.36
CA MET A 31 22.42 -24.75 -6.12
C MET A 31 20.93 -24.93 -6.38
N LEU A 32 20.37 -24.20 -7.35
CA LEU A 32 18.96 -24.28 -7.70
C LEU A 32 18.61 -25.64 -8.31
N ALA A 33 19.47 -26.19 -9.17
CA ALA A 33 19.29 -27.54 -9.69
C ALA A 33 19.30 -28.60 -8.57
N ALA A 34 20.21 -28.47 -7.60
CA ALA A 34 20.26 -29.36 -6.44
C ALA A 34 19.00 -29.24 -5.56
N ALA A 35 18.55 -28.01 -5.28
CA ALA A 35 17.36 -27.76 -4.48
C ALA A 35 16.09 -28.31 -5.16
N LEU A 36 15.95 -28.15 -6.48
CA LEU A 36 14.84 -28.70 -7.24
C LEU A 36 14.84 -30.22 -7.25
N ARG A 37 16.01 -30.85 -7.39
CA ARG A 37 16.16 -32.30 -7.23
C ARG A 37 15.69 -32.72 -5.84
N ALA A 38 16.26 -32.14 -4.79
CA ALA A 38 15.90 -32.45 -3.41
C ALA A 38 14.38 -32.31 -3.12
N GLU A 39 13.76 -31.20 -3.54
CA GLU A 39 12.31 -30.98 -3.39
C GLU A 39 11.50 -32.11 -4.04
N ALA A 40 11.90 -32.49 -5.24
CA ALA A 40 11.18 -33.49 -5.97
C ALA A 40 11.49 -34.90 -5.44
N ASP A 41 12.64 -35.14 -4.80
CA ASP A 41 13.02 -36.45 -4.20
C ASP A 41 12.21 -36.64 -2.92
N ALA A 42 12.11 -35.59 -2.11
CA ALA A 42 11.22 -35.55 -0.96
C ALA A 42 9.76 -35.83 -1.36
N PHE A 43 9.29 -35.27 -2.48
CA PHE A 43 7.96 -35.57 -2.99
C PHE A 43 7.79 -37.05 -3.37
N VAL A 44 8.76 -37.68 -4.03
CA VAL A 44 8.70 -39.11 -4.35
C VAL A 44 8.71 -39.96 -3.08
N ALA A 45 9.57 -39.62 -2.11
CA ALA A 45 9.68 -40.31 -0.84
C ALA A 45 8.38 -40.27 -0.01
N GLN A 46 7.58 -39.21 -0.13
CA GLN A 46 6.26 -39.12 0.51
C GLN A 46 5.30 -40.24 0.07
N TYR A 47 5.51 -40.82 -1.13
CA TYR A 47 4.70 -41.90 -1.68
C TYR A 47 5.51 -43.20 -1.81
N ALA A 48 6.53 -43.42 -0.98
CA ALA A 48 7.40 -44.59 -1.06
C ALA A 48 6.65 -45.92 -0.84
N GLU A 49 5.62 -45.92 0.02
CA GLU A 49 4.78 -47.08 0.33
C GLU A 49 3.73 -47.37 -0.78
N GLU A 50 3.51 -46.43 -1.70
CA GLU A 50 2.56 -46.59 -2.80
C GLU A 50 3.21 -47.41 -3.93
N THR A 51 2.85 -48.69 -3.99
CA THR A 51 3.30 -49.62 -5.02
C THR A 51 2.17 -50.00 -5.96
N LEU A 52 2.52 -50.30 -7.21
CA LEU A 52 1.62 -50.91 -8.18
C LEU A 52 1.43 -52.40 -7.85
N PRO A 53 0.39 -53.07 -8.39
CA PRO A 53 0.16 -54.50 -8.20
C PRO A 53 1.34 -55.40 -8.63
N ASP A 54 2.25 -54.88 -9.47
CA ASP A 54 3.46 -55.57 -9.93
C ASP A 54 4.71 -55.30 -9.06
N GLY A 55 4.53 -54.65 -7.90
CA GLY A 55 5.60 -54.34 -6.95
C GLY A 55 6.47 -53.14 -7.31
N ARG A 56 6.23 -52.47 -8.44
CA ARG A 56 6.97 -51.24 -8.81
C ARG A 56 6.43 -50.04 -8.07
N GLN A 57 7.29 -49.07 -7.76
CA GLN A 57 6.85 -47.79 -7.19
C GLN A 57 5.87 -47.07 -8.13
N ARG A 58 4.76 -46.60 -7.56
CA ARG A 58 3.71 -45.88 -8.28
C ARG A 58 4.19 -44.49 -8.72
N VAL A 59 4.87 -43.76 -7.83
CA VAL A 59 5.33 -42.39 -8.07
C VAL A 59 6.83 -42.41 -8.29
N VAL A 60 7.30 -41.97 -9.46
CA VAL A 60 8.73 -42.04 -9.82
C VAL A 60 9.24 -40.78 -10.49
N ARG A 61 10.56 -40.62 -10.47
CA ARG A 61 11.30 -39.68 -11.33
C ARG A 61 11.00 -39.94 -12.80
N HIS A 62 10.85 -38.87 -13.57
CA HIS A 62 10.57 -38.94 -15.01
C HIS A 62 11.34 -37.88 -15.79
N GLY A 63 12.64 -37.75 -15.47
CA GLY A 63 13.55 -36.81 -16.11
C GLY A 63 13.21 -35.35 -15.81
N TYR A 64 13.53 -34.50 -16.78
CA TYR A 64 13.34 -33.05 -16.67
C TYR A 64 12.45 -32.51 -17.79
N GLY A 65 11.82 -31.37 -17.54
CA GLY A 65 11.21 -30.57 -18.59
C GLY A 65 12.25 -29.87 -19.47
N PRO A 66 11.82 -29.18 -20.53
CA PRO A 66 12.71 -28.36 -21.32
C PRO A 66 13.40 -27.31 -20.45
N GLU A 67 14.64 -27.01 -20.80
CA GLU A 67 15.36 -25.89 -20.19
C GLU A 67 14.64 -24.59 -20.45
N ARG A 68 14.63 -23.72 -19.44
CA ARG A 68 14.07 -22.38 -19.56
C ARG A 68 14.90 -21.40 -18.77
N SER A 69 15.08 -20.21 -19.33
CA SER A 69 15.75 -19.12 -18.65
C SER A 69 14.79 -18.39 -17.70
N ILE A 70 15.23 -18.18 -16.46
CA ILE A 70 14.50 -17.43 -15.41
C ILE A 70 15.32 -16.20 -15.06
N LEU A 71 14.73 -15.01 -15.23
CA LEU A 71 15.40 -13.77 -14.86
C LEU A 71 15.40 -13.60 -13.33
N THR A 72 16.57 -13.36 -12.74
CA THR A 72 16.74 -13.14 -11.29
C THR A 72 17.52 -11.85 -11.02
N GLY A 73 17.68 -11.47 -9.75
CA GLY A 73 18.42 -10.26 -9.37
C GLY A 73 19.90 -10.27 -9.80
N ILE A 74 20.48 -11.44 -10.09
CA ILE A 74 21.85 -11.58 -10.60
C ILE A 74 21.90 -11.82 -12.11
N GLY A 75 20.78 -11.74 -12.82
CA GLY A 75 20.67 -12.03 -14.25
C GLY A 75 19.89 -13.31 -14.55
N ALA A 76 19.95 -13.75 -15.80
CA ALA A 76 19.22 -14.91 -16.29
C ALA A 76 19.88 -16.23 -15.85
N LEU A 77 19.08 -17.15 -15.32
CA LEU A 77 19.51 -18.49 -14.91
C LEU A 77 18.74 -19.54 -15.70
N ASP A 78 19.44 -20.41 -16.41
CA ASP A 78 18.78 -21.51 -17.12
C ASP A 78 18.55 -22.67 -16.17
N VAL A 79 17.31 -23.15 -16.15
CA VAL A 79 16.87 -24.17 -15.21
C VAL A 79 16.03 -25.22 -15.91
N GLN A 80 16.18 -26.45 -15.43
CA GLN A 80 15.38 -27.59 -15.85
C GLN A 80 14.51 -28.05 -14.68
N ARG A 81 13.20 -28.08 -14.89
CA ARG A 81 12.26 -28.52 -13.86
C ARG A 81 12.25 -30.05 -13.77
N PRO A 82 12.46 -30.67 -12.59
CA PRO A 82 12.27 -32.09 -12.40
C PRO A 82 10.82 -32.52 -12.66
N LYS A 83 10.64 -33.67 -13.29
CA LYS A 83 9.34 -34.27 -13.53
C LYS A 83 9.19 -35.52 -12.67
N VAL A 84 7.99 -35.65 -12.11
CA VAL A 84 7.55 -36.85 -11.40
C VAL A 84 6.33 -37.38 -12.14
N ARG A 85 6.24 -38.70 -12.26
CA ARG A 85 5.16 -39.41 -12.94
C ARG A 85 4.47 -40.36 -11.95
N ASP A 86 3.16 -40.23 -11.85
CA ASP A 86 2.28 -41.28 -11.33
C ASP A 86 2.05 -42.32 -12.43
N ARG A 87 2.42 -43.57 -12.14
CA ARG A 87 2.34 -44.72 -13.05
C ARG A 87 1.04 -45.51 -12.92
N ALA A 88 0.14 -45.15 -12.00
CA ALA A 88 -1.10 -45.89 -11.81
C ALA A 88 -1.95 -45.91 -13.10
N PRO A 89 -2.32 -47.12 -13.59
CA PRO A 89 -3.22 -47.26 -14.73
C PRO A 89 -4.65 -46.87 -14.32
N ASP A 90 -5.46 -46.43 -15.29
CA ASP A 90 -6.91 -46.22 -15.15
C ASP A 90 -7.38 -45.30 -14.01
N VAL A 91 -6.48 -44.47 -13.46
CA VAL A 91 -6.82 -43.42 -12.49
C VAL A 91 -7.32 -42.17 -13.24
N PRO A 92 -8.52 -41.65 -12.92
CA PRO A 92 -9.02 -40.39 -13.46
C PRO A 92 -8.02 -39.25 -13.25
N ALA A 93 -7.95 -38.31 -14.20
CA ALA A 93 -6.93 -37.25 -14.21
C ALA A 93 -6.88 -36.38 -12.94
N GLU A 94 -8.01 -36.28 -12.22
CA GLU A 94 -8.22 -35.56 -10.96
C GLU A 94 -7.62 -36.29 -9.75
N LYS A 95 -7.56 -37.63 -9.79
CA LYS A 95 -7.03 -38.48 -8.72
C LYS A 95 -5.55 -38.84 -8.92
N LYS A 96 -4.92 -38.40 -10.01
CA LYS A 96 -3.49 -38.61 -10.24
C LYS A 96 -2.64 -37.77 -9.31
N ILE A 97 -1.60 -38.38 -8.75
CA ILE A 97 -0.63 -37.69 -7.90
C ILE A 97 0.23 -36.78 -8.80
N ARG A 98 0.13 -35.46 -8.60
CA ARG A 98 0.81 -34.47 -9.42
C ARG A 98 1.84 -33.70 -8.63
N PHE A 99 3.10 -33.78 -9.06
CA PHE A 99 4.14 -32.91 -8.56
C PHE A 99 4.02 -31.49 -9.12
N SER A 100 4.03 -30.50 -8.24
CA SER A 100 4.24 -29.09 -8.57
C SER A 100 5.33 -28.53 -7.67
N SER A 101 6.37 -27.96 -8.27
CA SER A 101 7.47 -27.36 -7.53
C SER A 101 7.00 -26.07 -6.87
N ALA A 102 7.28 -25.91 -5.59
CA ALA A 102 7.09 -24.67 -4.85
C ALA A 102 8.26 -23.70 -5.12
N ILE A 103 9.47 -24.23 -5.31
CA ILE A 103 10.67 -23.45 -5.65
C ILE A 103 10.56 -22.84 -7.05
N LEU A 104 10.13 -23.63 -8.04
CA LEU A 104 10.04 -23.24 -9.45
C LEU A 104 8.61 -23.46 -9.98
N PRO A 105 7.68 -22.51 -9.73
CA PRO A 105 6.31 -22.60 -10.19
C PRO A 105 6.19 -22.80 -11.71
N LYS A 106 5.08 -23.40 -12.14
CA LYS A 106 4.77 -23.54 -13.57
C LYS A 106 4.75 -22.15 -14.21
N TRP A 107 5.34 -22.05 -15.40
CA TRP A 107 5.39 -20.82 -16.20
C TRP A 107 6.14 -19.62 -15.59
N ALA A 108 6.82 -19.77 -14.45
CA ALA A 108 7.70 -18.73 -13.94
C ALA A 108 8.71 -18.33 -15.03
N ARG A 109 8.88 -17.02 -15.23
CA ARG A 109 9.87 -16.41 -16.13
C ARG A 109 10.87 -15.52 -15.40
N ARG A 110 10.56 -15.13 -14.15
CA ARG A 110 11.41 -14.28 -13.32
C ARG A 110 11.20 -14.55 -11.82
N SER A 111 12.10 -14.05 -10.99
CA SER A 111 11.95 -14.05 -9.54
C SER A 111 10.90 -13.04 -9.07
N ARG A 112 10.19 -13.36 -7.97
CA ARG A 112 9.21 -12.46 -7.35
C ARG A 112 9.80 -11.10 -6.94
N SER A 113 11.10 -11.06 -6.63
CA SER A 113 11.82 -9.82 -6.30
C SER A 113 11.88 -8.86 -7.49
N LEU A 114 12.00 -9.36 -8.72
CA LEU A 114 11.99 -8.52 -9.92
C LEU A 114 10.58 -8.04 -10.27
N ASP A 115 9.55 -8.88 -10.08
CA ASP A 115 8.15 -8.44 -10.20
C ASP A 115 7.85 -7.28 -9.24
N ALA A 116 8.38 -7.34 -8.02
CA ALA A 116 8.24 -6.29 -7.02
C ALA A 116 9.04 -5.01 -7.33
N LEU A 117 10.12 -5.11 -8.12
CA LEU A 117 10.97 -3.96 -8.49
C LEU A 117 10.29 -3.05 -9.52
N LEU A 118 9.52 -3.61 -10.44
CA LEU A 118 8.88 -2.86 -11.53
C LEU A 118 7.99 -1.69 -11.05
N PRO A 119 7.06 -1.86 -10.08
CA PRO A 119 6.32 -0.71 -9.55
C PRO A 119 7.23 0.29 -8.82
N VAL A 120 8.35 -0.15 -8.24
CA VAL A 120 9.34 0.73 -7.60
C VAL A 120 10.12 1.56 -8.63
N LEU A 121 10.44 1.00 -9.79
CA LEU A 121 11.11 1.74 -10.87
C LEU A 121 10.18 2.82 -11.45
N TYR A 122 8.90 2.51 -11.65
CA TYR A 122 7.92 3.52 -12.07
C TYR A 122 7.85 4.66 -11.06
N LEU A 123 7.75 4.29 -9.78
CA LEU A 123 7.77 5.23 -8.68
C LEU A 123 9.01 6.10 -8.72
N ARG A 124 10.18 5.59 -9.07
CA ARG A 124 11.37 6.45 -9.17
C ARG A 124 11.34 7.41 -10.37
N GLY A 125 10.24 7.44 -11.13
CA GLY A 125 10.00 8.34 -12.25
C GLY A 125 10.51 7.78 -13.58
N ILE A 126 10.84 6.49 -13.62
CA ILE A 126 11.26 5.82 -14.84
C ILE A 126 10.00 5.52 -15.64
N SER A 127 9.94 6.00 -16.89
CA SER A 127 8.82 5.71 -17.77
C SER A 127 8.81 4.21 -18.12
N MET A 128 7.63 3.66 -18.44
CA MET A 128 7.54 2.25 -18.87
C MET A 128 8.42 1.93 -20.09
N GLY A 129 8.62 2.90 -20.98
CA GLY A 129 9.52 2.76 -22.13
C GLY A 129 11.00 2.64 -21.73
N ASN A 130 11.38 3.25 -20.60
CA ASN A 130 12.76 3.26 -20.11
C ASN A 130 13.03 2.16 -19.07
N PHE A 131 12.04 1.29 -18.79
CA PHE A 131 12.23 0.17 -17.86
C PHE A 131 13.26 -0.82 -18.35
N GLN A 132 13.26 -1.09 -19.65
CA GLN A 132 14.23 -1.98 -20.26
C GLN A 132 15.64 -1.43 -20.09
N GLU A 133 15.84 -0.13 -20.31
CA GLU A 133 17.13 0.55 -20.11
C GLU A 133 17.58 0.50 -18.64
N ALA A 134 16.69 0.87 -17.70
CA ALA A 134 16.99 0.87 -16.28
C ALA A 134 17.30 -0.53 -15.72
N LEU A 135 16.62 -1.56 -16.22
CA LEU A 135 16.85 -2.94 -15.81
C LEU A 135 18.02 -3.56 -16.55
N ALA A 136 18.27 -3.22 -17.81
CA ALA A 136 19.45 -3.67 -18.56
C ALA A 136 20.74 -3.17 -17.92
N ALA A 137 20.72 -1.97 -17.31
CA ALA A 137 21.84 -1.44 -16.54
C ALA A 137 22.21 -2.31 -15.32
N ILE A 138 21.27 -3.09 -14.79
CA ILE A 138 21.48 -3.94 -13.60
C ILE A 138 21.60 -5.43 -13.98
N LEU A 139 20.83 -5.88 -14.97
CA LEU A 139 20.65 -7.28 -15.33
C LEU A 139 21.39 -7.69 -16.60
N GLY A 140 22.01 -6.74 -17.30
CA GLY A 140 22.70 -6.93 -18.59
C GLY A 140 21.81 -6.63 -19.80
N LYS A 141 22.45 -6.31 -20.93
CA LYS A 141 21.80 -5.98 -22.22
C LYS A 141 20.95 -7.13 -22.76
N ASP A 142 21.34 -8.36 -22.43
CA ASP A 142 20.66 -9.58 -22.86
C ASP A 142 19.47 -9.96 -21.98
N ALA A 143 19.06 -9.14 -20.98
CA ALA A 143 17.95 -9.47 -20.08
C ALA A 143 16.64 -9.68 -20.86
N PRO A 144 16.26 -10.94 -21.18
CA PRO A 144 15.08 -11.19 -21.99
C PRO A 144 13.85 -11.00 -21.10
N ASN A 145 12.71 -10.64 -21.69
CA ASN A 145 11.39 -10.58 -21.04
C ASN A 145 11.01 -9.28 -20.28
N LEU A 146 11.33 -8.11 -20.84
CA LEU A 146 10.77 -6.83 -20.41
C LEU A 146 9.96 -6.14 -21.54
N SER A 147 9.17 -6.92 -22.28
CA SER A 147 8.29 -6.40 -23.33
C SER A 147 7.06 -5.67 -22.76
N PRO A 148 6.37 -4.81 -23.53
CA PRO A 148 5.09 -4.20 -23.13
C PRO A 148 4.04 -5.20 -22.59
N ASP A 149 4.03 -6.45 -23.11
CA ASP A 149 3.16 -7.53 -22.64
C ASP A 149 3.37 -7.89 -21.17
N VAL A 150 4.60 -7.75 -20.66
CA VAL A 150 4.93 -8.03 -19.26
C VAL A 150 4.30 -6.98 -18.34
N VAL A 151 4.32 -5.72 -18.75
CA VAL A 151 3.67 -4.62 -18.04
C VAL A 151 2.14 -4.83 -18.03
N SER A 152 1.58 -5.30 -19.15
CA SER A 152 0.16 -5.65 -19.23
C SER A 152 -0.21 -6.79 -18.27
N ARG A 153 0.59 -7.87 -18.21
CA ARG A 153 0.38 -8.98 -17.26
C ARG A 153 0.48 -8.53 -15.80
N LEU A 154 1.45 -7.68 -15.45
CA LEU A 154 1.58 -7.13 -14.11
C LEU A 154 0.37 -6.29 -13.72
N THR A 155 -0.15 -5.50 -14.65
CA THR A 155 -1.40 -4.75 -14.42
C THR A 155 -2.57 -5.71 -14.16
N GLY A 156 -2.62 -6.84 -14.86
CA GLY A 156 -3.58 -7.92 -14.60
C GLY A 156 -3.44 -8.54 -13.20
N GLU A 157 -2.22 -8.83 -12.77
CA GLU A 157 -1.95 -9.33 -11.41
C GLU A 157 -2.33 -8.32 -10.33
N TRP A 158 -1.98 -7.05 -10.50
CA TRP A 158 -2.38 -5.99 -9.58
C TRP A 158 -3.89 -5.80 -9.55
N GLN A 159 -4.57 -5.96 -10.68
CA GLN A 159 -6.03 -5.93 -10.71
C GLN A 159 -6.61 -7.08 -9.87
N GLN A 160 -6.10 -8.31 -10.03
CA GLN A 160 -6.55 -9.44 -9.21
C GLN A 160 -6.27 -9.23 -7.72
N GLU A 161 -5.11 -8.66 -7.36
CA GLU A 161 -4.80 -8.33 -5.97
C GLU A 161 -5.72 -7.24 -5.42
N TYR A 162 -5.97 -6.19 -6.19
CA TYR A 162 -6.91 -5.14 -5.85
C TYR A 162 -8.32 -5.71 -5.65
N ASP A 163 -8.76 -6.57 -6.56
CA ASP A 163 -10.08 -7.22 -6.53
C ASP A 163 -10.23 -8.15 -5.31
N ARG A 164 -9.18 -8.92 -4.96
CA ARG A 164 -9.16 -9.72 -3.72
C ARG A 164 -9.17 -8.85 -2.48
N TRP A 165 -8.38 -7.77 -2.48
CA TRP A 165 -8.29 -6.85 -1.37
C TRP A 165 -9.61 -6.09 -1.16
N GLN A 166 -10.28 -5.69 -2.25
CA GLN A 166 -11.60 -5.10 -2.23
C GLN A 166 -12.59 -6.03 -1.53
N ARG A 167 -12.60 -7.34 -1.84
CA ARG A 167 -13.53 -8.30 -1.22
C ARG A 167 -13.09 -8.89 0.13
N ARG A 168 -12.00 -8.40 0.73
CA ARG A 168 -11.49 -8.98 1.97
C ARG A 168 -12.50 -8.78 3.11
N ASP A 169 -12.55 -9.76 4.01
CA ASP A 169 -13.34 -9.68 5.22
C ASP A 169 -12.72 -8.72 6.24
N LEU A 170 -13.56 -7.86 6.81
CA LEU A 170 -13.25 -6.90 7.87
C LEU A 170 -13.96 -7.23 9.18
N SER A 171 -14.71 -8.34 9.27
CA SER A 171 -15.46 -8.76 10.47
C SER A 171 -14.60 -8.86 11.73
N ALA A 172 -13.36 -9.34 11.58
CA ALA A 172 -12.39 -9.48 12.67
C ALA A 172 -11.55 -8.21 12.92
N ARG A 173 -11.85 -7.09 12.23
CA ARG A 173 -11.07 -5.84 12.33
C ARG A 173 -11.80 -4.83 13.20
N ARG A 174 -11.05 -4.17 14.07
CA ARG A 174 -11.44 -2.92 14.74
C ARG A 174 -10.47 -1.83 14.32
N TYR A 175 -10.99 -0.66 13.98
CA TYR A 175 -10.18 0.52 13.73
C TYR A 175 -10.59 1.60 14.72
N VAL A 176 -9.70 1.96 15.64
CA VAL A 176 -9.98 2.96 16.68
C VAL A 176 -10.09 4.34 16.05
N TYR A 177 -9.14 4.69 15.18
CA TYR A 177 -9.10 5.97 14.44
C TYR A 177 -9.10 5.70 12.95
N ILE A 178 -9.75 6.59 12.17
CA ILE A 178 -9.61 6.60 10.72
C ILE A 178 -9.14 7.95 10.21
N TRP A 179 -8.42 7.95 9.09
CA TRP A 179 -8.09 9.14 8.31
C TRP A 179 -8.71 8.98 6.93
N ALA A 180 -9.29 10.05 6.41
CA ALA A 180 -9.87 10.10 5.07
C ALA A 180 -9.29 11.27 4.27
N ASP A 181 -8.95 11.02 3.01
CA ASP A 181 -8.47 12.06 2.09
C ASP A 181 -8.86 11.74 0.64
N GLY A 182 -9.03 12.80 -0.15
CA GLY A 182 -9.25 12.75 -1.59
C GLY A 182 -7.98 13.15 -2.34
N VAL A 183 -7.47 12.26 -3.19
CA VAL A 183 -6.23 12.51 -3.92
C VAL A 183 -6.48 12.57 -5.42
N TYR A 184 -6.23 13.74 -6.00
CA TYR A 184 -6.37 13.94 -7.44
C TYR A 184 -5.14 13.47 -8.19
N LEU A 185 -5.37 12.67 -9.22
CA LEU A 185 -4.34 12.26 -10.17
C LEU A 185 -4.82 12.50 -11.60
N GLN A 186 -4.03 13.26 -12.34
CA GLN A 186 -4.27 13.51 -13.76
C GLN A 186 -3.63 12.39 -14.59
N ALA A 187 -4.45 11.55 -15.20
CA ALA A 187 -4.05 10.63 -16.27
C ALA A 187 -3.98 11.39 -17.61
N ARG A 188 -3.25 10.88 -18.62
CA ARG A 188 -3.12 11.54 -19.94
C ARG A 188 -4.28 11.17 -20.84
N MET A 189 -4.59 12.09 -21.75
CA MET A 189 -5.75 12.04 -22.66
C MET A 189 -7.10 12.07 -21.94
N GLU A 190 -7.11 12.03 -20.61
CA GLU A 190 -8.33 12.19 -19.84
C GLU A 190 -8.62 13.68 -19.60
N PRO A 191 -9.83 14.14 -19.87
CA PRO A 191 -10.19 15.55 -19.72
C PRO A 191 -10.25 16.00 -18.26
N GLN A 192 -10.33 15.08 -17.29
CA GLN A 192 -10.49 15.38 -15.87
C GLN A 192 -9.57 14.49 -15.01
N ALA A 193 -9.04 15.07 -13.93
CA ALA A 193 -8.31 14.33 -12.91
C ALA A 193 -9.28 13.43 -12.15
N GLU A 194 -8.93 12.17 -11.96
CA GLU A 194 -9.69 11.27 -11.10
C GLU A 194 -9.39 11.57 -9.63
N CYS A 195 -10.43 11.52 -8.80
CA CYS A 195 -10.29 11.64 -7.36
C CYS A 195 -10.20 10.23 -6.75
N MET A 196 -9.07 9.91 -6.15
CA MET A 196 -8.90 8.66 -5.41
C MET A 196 -9.23 8.91 -3.94
N LEU A 197 -10.32 8.30 -3.48
CA LEU A 197 -10.76 8.35 -2.09
C LEU A 197 -10.03 7.28 -1.30
N VAL A 198 -9.43 7.68 -0.19
CA VAL A 198 -8.57 6.82 0.62
C VAL A 198 -9.00 6.89 2.07
N ILE A 199 -9.16 5.72 2.69
CA ILE A 199 -9.39 5.61 4.12
C ILE A 199 -8.29 4.74 4.73
N LEU A 200 -7.55 5.32 5.67
CA LEU A 200 -6.62 4.59 6.54
C LEU A 200 -7.25 4.38 7.91
N GLY A 201 -6.90 3.30 8.59
CA GLY A 201 -7.38 3.00 9.92
C GLY A 201 -6.25 2.56 10.84
N ALA A 202 -6.34 2.91 12.12
CA ALA A 202 -5.45 2.43 13.16
C ALA A 202 -6.11 1.29 13.94
N THR A 203 -5.46 0.14 13.95
CA THR A 203 -5.82 -1.03 14.77
C THR A 203 -5.69 -0.74 16.27
N PRO A 204 -6.24 -1.59 17.16
CA PRO A 204 -6.07 -1.48 18.62
C PRO A 204 -4.60 -1.46 19.06
N GLU A 205 -3.69 -2.06 18.28
CA GLU A 205 -2.25 -2.07 18.55
C GLU A 205 -1.53 -0.82 17.99
N GLY A 206 -2.29 0.16 17.48
CA GLY A 206 -1.78 1.40 16.90
C GLY A 206 -1.14 1.23 15.52
N LYS A 207 -1.21 0.04 14.92
CA LYS A 207 -0.73 -0.20 13.54
C LYS A 207 -1.72 0.40 12.54
N LYS A 208 -1.20 1.16 11.58
CA LYS A 208 -1.98 1.79 10.52
C LYS A 208 -2.12 0.84 9.32
N GLU A 209 -3.32 0.77 8.74
CA GLU A 209 -3.64 -0.09 7.60
C GLU A 209 -4.50 0.69 6.60
N LEU A 210 -4.35 0.39 5.30
CA LEU A 210 -5.30 0.84 4.29
C LEU A 210 -6.61 0.09 4.50
N VAL A 211 -7.71 0.82 4.69
CA VAL A 211 -9.06 0.29 4.95
C VAL A 211 -9.92 0.35 3.69
N GLY A 212 -9.98 1.54 3.09
CA GLY A 212 -10.77 1.85 1.90
C GLY A 212 -9.94 2.52 0.82
N PHE A 213 -10.21 2.18 -0.44
CA PHE A 213 -9.58 2.79 -1.59
C PHE A 213 -10.52 2.67 -2.80
N GLN A 214 -10.96 3.80 -3.35
CA GLN A 214 -11.86 3.82 -4.50
C GLN A 214 -11.55 5.01 -5.39
N VAL A 215 -11.78 4.86 -6.69
CA VAL A 215 -11.81 5.99 -7.63
C VAL A 215 -13.21 6.56 -7.65
N GLY A 216 -13.35 7.82 -7.28
CA GLY A 216 -14.56 8.60 -7.43
C GLY A 216 -14.41 9.63 -8.55
N LEU A 217 -15.54 10.02 -9.14
CA LEU A 217 -15.59 11.12 -10.11
C LEU A 217 -15.16 12.45 -9.46
N ARG A 218 -15.55 12.66 -8.19
CA ARG A 218 -15.22 13.79 -7.31
C ARG A 218 -15.31 13.33 -5.84
N GLU A 219 -14.91 14.19 -4.91
CA GLU A 219 -15.22 14.08 -3.47
C GLU A 219 -16.71 14.34 -3.15
N SER A 220 -17.60 13.73 -3.91
CA SER A 220 -19.04 13.84 -3.67
C SER A 220 -19.43 13.02 -2.43
N ALA A 221 -20.52 13.43 -1.76
CA ALA A 221 -21.09 12.66 -0.67
C ALA A 221 -21.42 11.22 -1.08
N GLN A 222 -21.90 11.04 -2.32
CA GLN A 222 -22.23 9.74 -2.87
C GLN A 222 -21.01 8.81 -2.97
N SER A 223 -19.89 9.29 -3.53
CA SER A 223 -18.67 8.47 -3.66
C SER A 223 -18.12 8.04 -2.29
N TRP A 224 -18.15 8.94 -1.29
CA TRP A 224 -17.73 8.62 0.08
C TRP A 224 -18.69 7.63 0.75
N ARG A 225 -19.99 7.81 0.54
CA ARG A 225 -21.02 6.90 1.07
C ARG A 225 -20.87 5.50 0.49
N GLU A 226 -20.66 5.37 -0.81
CA GLU A 226 -20.39 4.08 -1.46
C GLU A 226 -19.19 3.37 -0.82
N LEU A 227 -18.08 4.09 -0.64
CA LEU A 227 -16.88 3.53 0.00
C LEU A 227 -17.13 3.09 1.45
N LEU A 228 -17.81 3.92 2.24
CA LEU A 228 -18.10 3.62 3.65
C LEU A 228 -19.11 2.46 3.81
N VAL A 229 -20.14 2.43 2.96
CA VAL A 229 -21.12 1.33 2.90
C VAL A 229 -20.44 0.02 2.50
N ASP A 230 -19.54 0.04 1.51
CA ASP A 230 -18.74 -1.13 1.14
C ASP A 230 -17.86 -1.61 2.31
N ILE A 231 -17.18 -0.71 3.03
CA ILE A 231 -16.39 -1.07 4.21
C ILE A 231 -17.26 -1.74 5.29
N LYS A 232 -18.46 -1.20 5.54
CA LYS A 232 -19.41 -1.77 6.50
C LYS A 232 -19.95 -3.13 6.03
N ALA A 233 -20.28 -3.26 4.75
CA ALA A 233 -20.76 -4.51 4.14
C ALA A 233 -19.70 -5.63 4.16
N ARG A 234 -18.41 -5.26 4.13
CA ARG A 234 -17.29 -6.20 4.31
C ARG A 234 -17.09 -6.66 5.75
N GLY A 235 -17.90 -6.18 6.69
CA GLY A 235 -17.93 -6.66 8.07
C GLY A 235 -17.35 -5.69 9.10
N LEU A 236 -16.96 -4.46 8.75
CA LEU A 236 -16.54 -3.49 9.76
C LEU A 236 -17.75 -3.05 10.60
N ALA A 237 -18.02 -3.78 11.68
CA ALA A 237 -19.19 -3.61 12.52
C ALA A 237 -19.01 -2.50 13.56
N VAL A 238 -17.82 -2.41 14.16
CA VAL A 238 -17.53 -1.42 15.20
C VAL A 238 -17.10 -0.11 14.54
N PRO A 239 -17.84 1.00 14.76
CA PRO A 239 -17.45 2.30 14.23
C PRO A 239 -16.13 2.77 14.86
N PRO A 240 -15.32 3.55 14.12
CA PRO A 240 -14.19 4.26 14.71
C PRO A 240 -14.63 5.30 15.74
N GLU A 241 -13.77 5.58 16.71
CA GLU A 241 -13.99 6.58 17.75
C GLU A 241 -13.89 8.01 17.20
N ILE A 242 -13.03 8.19 16.19
CA ILE A 242 -12.81 9.48 15.51
C ILE A 242 -12.38 9.26 14.06
N ALA A 243 -12.83 10.17 13.20
CA ALA A 243 -12.36 10.31 11.83
C ALA A 243 -11.63 11.65 11.65
N VAL A 244 -10.46 11.61 11.01
CA VAL A 244 -9.66 12.77 10.66
C VAL A 244 -9.73 13.03 9.16
N GLY A 245 -10.09 14.23 8.73
CA GLY A 245 -10.19 14.57 7.31
C GLY A 245 -10.14 16.07 7.03
N ASP A 246 -10.18 16.46 5.76
CA ASP A 246 -10.30 17.87 5.36
C ASP A 246 -11.75 18.40 5.52
N GLY A 247 -11.95 19.68 5.21
CA GLY A 247 -13.18 20.44 5.04
C GLY A 247 -14.25 19.83 4.12
N ALA A 248 -13.93 18.82 3.31
CA ALA A 248 -14.81 18.31 2.26
C ALA A 248 -16.16 17.77 2.81
N MET A 249 -17.24 18.53 2.62
CA MET A 249 -18.58 18.26 3.17
C MET A 249 -19.13 16.87 2.80
N GLY A 250 -18.71 16.32 1.65
CA GLY A 250 -19.18 15.02 1.19
C GLY A 250 -18.80 13.86 2.11
N PHE A 251 -17.56 13.85 2.62
CA PHE A 251 -17.09 12.79 3.51
C PHE A 251 -17.88 12.77 4.82
N TRP A 252 -18.01 13.93 5.48
CA TRP A 252 -18.66 14.03 6.79
C TRP A 252 -20.13 13.66 6.73
N LYS A 253 -20.86 14.13 5.71
CA LYS A 253 -22.25 13.73 5.49
C LYS A 253 -22.40 12.21 5.33
N ALA A 254 -21.48 11.58 4.60
CA ALA A 254 -21.49 10.13 4.42
C ALA A 254 -21.09 9.38 5.70
N LEU A 255 -20.15 9.93 6.48
CA LEU A 255 -19.73 9.37 7.75
C LEU A 255 -20.86 9.39 8.78
N ASP A 256 -21.57 10.52 8.92
CA ASP A 256 -22.74 10.67 9.79
C ASP A 256 -23.83 9.65 9.47
N GLU A 257 -24.04 9.34 8.18
CA GLU A 257 -25.04 8.37 7.76
C GLU A 257 -24.62 6.92 8.08
N VAL A 258 -23.35 6.57 7.86
CA VAL A 258 -22.89 5.16 7.95
C VAL A 258 -22.43 4.79 9.36
N PHE A 259 -21.79 5.74 10.07
CA PHE A 259 -21.19 5.62 11.40
C PHE A 259 -21.50 6.86 12.27
N PRO A 260 -22.76 7.08 12.68
CA PRO A 260 -23.20 8.31 13.36
C PRO A 260 -22.52 8.61 14.71
N GLY A 261 -21.86 7.63 15.33
CA GLY A 261 -21.13 7.82 16.60
C GLY A 261 -19.66 8.25 16.42
N THR A 262 -19.14 8.27 15.20
CA THR A 262 -17.73 8.59 14.96
C THR A 262 -17.50 10.10 15.05
N ARG A 263 -16.65 10.54 15.99
CA ARG A 263 -16.35 11.96 16.17
C ARG A 263 -15.60 12.56 14.98
N HIS A 264 -15.81 13.85 14.73
CA HIS A 264 -15.20 14.58 13.64
C HIS A 264 -13.95 15.33 14.08
N GLN A 265 -12.82 15.07 13.43
CA GLN A 265 -11.60 15.86 13.57
C GLN A 265 -11.19 16.47 12.22
N ARG A 266 -11.11 17.79 12.16
CA ARG A 266 -10.60 18.49 10.98
C ARG A 266 -9.07 18.53 11.03
N CYS A 267 -8.44 18.24 9.89
CA CYS A 267 -7.01 18.33 9.72
C CYS A 267 -6.54 19.80 9.83
N TRP A 268 -5.66 20.08 10.80
CA TRP A 268 -5.08 21.41 10.99
C TRP A 268 -4.22 21.86 9.82
N VAL A 269 -3.51 20.94 9.15
CA VAL A 269 -2.67 21.27 7.99
C VAL A 269 -3.51 21.85 6.86
N HIS A 270 -4.59 21.17 6.48
CA HIS A 270 -5.51 21.67 5.45
C HIS A 270 -6.26 22.92 5.91
N LYS A 271 -6.65 22.99 7.19
CA LYS A 271 -7.28 24.19 7.76
C LYS A 271 -6.39 25.42 7.64
N ILE A 272 -5.11 25.30 8.02
CA ILE A 272 -4.14 26.39 7.93
C ILE A 272 -4.01 26.84 6.47
N ALA A 273 -3.83 25.93 5.52
CA ALA A 273 -3.76 26.27 4.10
C ALA A 273 -5.03 27.02 3.63
N ASN A 274 -6.21 26.53 4.03
CA ASN A 274 -7.50 27.14 3.68
C ASN A 274 -7.68 28.55 4.28
N VAL A 275 -7.17 28.80 5.48
CA VAL A 275 -7.18 30.13 6.11
C VAL A 275 -6.19 31.05 5.38
N LEU A 276 -4.95 30.62 5.17
CA LEU A 276 -3.89 31.42 4.52
C LEU A 276 -4.27 31.83 3.08
N ASN A 277 -5.00 30.99 2.35
CA ASN A 277 -5.50 31.31 1.00
C ASN A 277 -6.50 32.48 0.97
N LYS A 278 -7.04 32.91 2.11
CA LYS A 278 -7.95 34.04 2.25
C LYS A 278 -7.25 35.33 2.69
N LEU A 279 -5.91 35.31 2.76
CA LEU A 279 -5.08 36.40 3.25
C LEU A 279 -3.96 36.74 2.24
N PRO A 280 -3.51 38.01 2.20
CA PRO A 280 -2.35 38.40 1.40
C PRO A 280 -1.08 37.65 1.80
N LYS A 281 -0.25 37.29 0.82
CA LYS A 281 1.01 36.55 1.04
C LYS A 281 1.93 37.20 2.07
N SER A 282 1.98 38.54 2.12
CA SER A 282 2.82 39.31 3.05
C SER A 282 2.45 39.08 4.52
N MET A 283 1.20 38.74 4.82
CA MET A 283 0.73 38.51 6.19
C MET A 283 0.81 37.05 6.62
N GLN A 284 0.91 36.12 5.67
CA GLN A 284 0.86 34.69 5.94
C GLN A 284 1.88 34.21 6.99
N PRO A 285 3.12 34.73 7.09
CA PRO A 285 4.04 34.36 8.17
C PRO A 285 3.49 34.66 9.56
N ALA A 286 2.95 35.87 9.78
CA ALA A 286 2.39 36.28 11.07
C ALA A 286 1.12 35.49 11.41
N VAL A 287 0.22 35.33 10.43
CA VAL A 287 -1.02 34.55 10.60
C VAL A 287 -0.68 33.09 10.95
N LYS A 288 0.35 32.51 10.33
CA LYS A 288 0.78 31.14 10.61
C LYS A 288 1.32 30.98 12.03
N ALA A 289 1.98 32.00 12.57
CA ALA A 289 2.40 32.02 13.97
C ALA A 289 1.18 32.05 14.90
N ASP A 290 0.22 32.96 14.67
CA ASP A 290 -0.99 33.04 15.49
C ASP A 290 -1.84 31.77 15.41
N LEU A 291 -1.97 31.15 14.22
CA LEU A 291 -2.64 29.86 14.09
C LEU A 291 -1.92 28.76 14.88
N ARG A 292 -0.58 28.82 14.97
CA ARG A 292 0.21 27.85 15.73
C ARG A 292 -0.11 27.88 17.22
N GLU A 293 -0.29 29.08 17.78
CA GLU A 293 -0.70 29.24 19.18
C GLU A 293 -2.01 28.51 19.49
N ILE A 294 -2.91 28.40 18.52
CA ILE A 294 -4.19 27.70 18.69
C ILE A 294 -3.98 26.19 18.74
N TRP A 295 -3.41 25.60 17.69
CA TRP A 295 -3.38 24.13 17.56
C TRP A 295 -2.28 23.45 18.37
N GLN A 296 -1.35 24.23 18.93
CA GLN A 296 -0.32 23.77 19.87
C GLN A 296 -0.62 24.12 21.32
N ALA A 297 -1.74 24.79 21.61
CA ALA A 297 -2.15 25.07 22.98
C ALA A 297 -2.25 23.78 23.82
N GLU A 298 -1.92 23.87 25.09
CA GLU A 298 -1.90 22.72 26.01
C GLU A 298 -3.31 22.26 26.38
N THR A 299 -4.30 23.16 26.35
CA THR A 299 -5.69 22.88 26.72
C THR A 299 -6.67 23.42 25.68
N ARG A 300 -7.87 22.83 25.62
CA ARG A 300 -8.98 23.32 24.80
C ARG A 300 -9.34 24.76 25.14
N ALA A 301 -9.32 25.13 26.42
CA ALA A 301 -9.63 26.50 26.87
C ALA A 301 -8.60 27.53 26.36
N ALA A 302 -7.32 27.19 26.41
CA ALA A 302 -6.26 28.02 25.86
C ALA A 302 -6.38 28.15 24.33
N ALA A 303 -6.66 27.05 23.63
CA ALA A 303 -6.90 27.07 22.19
C ALA A 303 -8.09 27.97 21.81
N GLN A 304 -9.19 27.91 22.57
CA GLN A 304 -10.37 28.74 22.33
C GLN A 304 -10.09 30.22 22.58
N THR A 305 -9.31 30.53 23.63
CA THR A 305 -8.84 31.91 23.88
C THR A 305 -8.00 32.42 22.72
N ALA A 306 -7.04 31.62 22.24
CA ALA A 306 -6.22 31.97 21.09
C ALA A 306 -7.05 32.13 19.80
N MET A 307 -8.10 31.33 19.59
CA MET A 307 -9.05 31.53 18.48
C MET A 307 -9.78 32.87 18.57
N ASN A 308 -10.20 33.28 19.76
CA ASN A 308 -10.88 34.56 19.97
C ASN A 308 -9.93 35.73 19.68
N THR A 309 -8.70 35.67 20.19
CA THR A 309 -7.65 36.66 19.87
C THR A 309 -7.38 36.74 18.36
N PHE A 310 -7.33 35.60 17.66
CA PHE A 310 -7.19 35.55 16.21
C PHE A 310 -8.37 36.25 15.51
N ALA A 311 -9.60 35.99 15.97
CA ALA A 311 -10.81 36.57 15.42
C ALA A 311 -10.85 38.10 15.62
N GLU A 312 -10.45 38.61 16.78
CA GLU A 312 -10.35 40.05 17.05
C GLU A 312 -9.29 40.72 16.19
N LYS A 313 -8.10 40.12 16.12
CA LYS A 313 -6.95 40.67 15.39
C LYS A 313 -7.19 40.78 13.88
N TYR A 314 -7.87 39.80 13.28
CA TYR A 314 -8.03 39.72 11.83
C TYR A 314 -9.46 39.99 11.34
N GLY A 315 -10.47 39.94 12.21
CA GLY A 315 -11.89 39.96 11.84
C GLY A 315 -12.31 41.20 11.06
N ALA A 316 -11.84 42.38 11.48
CA ALA A 316 -12.25 43.66 10.87
C ALA A 316 -11.90 43.77 9.37
N LYS A 317 -10.80 43.14 8.93
CA LYS A 317 -10.31 43.23 7.53
C LYS A 317 -10.36 41.92 6.77
N TYR A 318 -10.35 40.79 7.48
CA TYR A 318 -10.23 39.44 6.92
C TYR A 318 -11.29 38.49 7.49
N GLU A 319 -12.54 38.95 7.58
CA GLU A 319 -13.69 38.19 8.05
C GLU A 319 -13.80 36.78 7.45
N LYS A 320 -13.53 36.64 6.13
CA LYS A 320 -13.55 35.34 5.45
C LYS A 320 -12.52 34.35 6.01
N ALA A 321 -11.35 34.84 6.42
CA ALA A 321 -10.29 34.00 7.02
C ALA A 321 -10.69 33.56 8.43
N VAL A 322 -11.24 34.48 9.22
CA VAL A 322 -11.75 34.20 10.58
C VAL A 322 -12.91 33.21 10.52
N THR A 323 -13.92 33.46 9.69
CA THR A 323 -15.06 32.55 9.50
C THR A 323 -14.63 31.17 9.04
N CYS A 324 -13.60 31.08 8.19
CA CYS A 324 -13.04 29.80 7.76
C CYS A 324 -12.45 28.98 8.92
N LEU A 325 -11.90 29.66 9.93
CA LEU A 325 -11.35 29.03 11.13
C LEU A 325 -12.46 28.68 12.12
N THR A 326 -13.27 29.67 12.49
CA THR A 326 -14.22 29.57 13.61
C THR A 326 -15.40 28.65 13.33
N LYS A 327 -15.86 28.54 12.08
CA LYS A 327 -17.00 27.67 11.74
C LYS A 327 -16.76 26.18 12.02
N ASP A 328 -15.50 25.77 12.13
CA ASP A 328 -15.09 24.38 12.36
C ASP A 328 -14.38 24.22 13.71
N SER A 329 -14.55 25.15 14.66
CA SER A 329 -13.80 25.19 15.94
C SER A 329 -13.91 23.89 16.73
N GLU A 330 -15.13 23.39 16.97
CA GLU A 330 -15.33 22.15 17.72
C GLU A 330 -14.63 20.96 17.06
N ALA A 331 -14.84 20.77 15.76
CA ALA A 331 -14.21 19.68 15.03
C ALA A 331 -12.68 19.87 14.87
N LEU A 332 -12.15 21.08 14.97
CA LEU A 332 -10.70 21.32 15.00
C LEU A 332 -10.08 20.96 16.36
N LEU A 333 -10.85 21.05 17.43
CA LEU A 333 -10.42 20.84 18.82
C LEU A 333 -10.92 19.51 19.42
N ALA A 334 -11.52 18.63 18.61
CA ALA A 334 -12.03 17.33 19.07
C ALA A 334 -10.92 16.42 19.62
N PHE A 335 -9.67 16.58 19.16
CA PHE A 335 -8.53 15.81 19.62
C PHE A 335 -8.24 15.95 21.12
N TYR A 336 -8.66 17.04 21.79
CA TYR A 336 -8.48 17.20 23.24
C TYR A 336 -9.26 16.16 24.07
N ASP A 337 -10.29 15.53 23.48
CA ASP A 337 -11.06 14.45 24.12
C ASP A 337 -10.41 13.06 23.92
N PHE A 338 -9.13 13.03 23.55
CA PHE A 338 -8.31 11.84 23.33
C PHE A 338 -6.94 12.01 23.97
N PRO A 339 -6.21 10.92 24.28
CA PRO A 339 -4.87 10.96 24.84
C PRO A 339 -3.93 12.00 24.23
N ALA A 340 -3.23 12.77 25.08
CA ALA A 340 -2.27 13.78 24.63
C ALA A 340 -1.20 13.20 23.68
N ASP A 341 -0.74 11.97 23.94
CA ASP A 341 0.22 11.25 23.11
C ASP A 341 -0.26 11.04 21.66
N HIS A 342 -1.58 11.06 21.43
CA HIS A 342 -2.20 10.81 20.13
C HIS A 342 -2.38 12.08 19.29
N TRP A 343 -2.28 13.28 19.90
CA TRP A 343 -2.61 14.55 19.25
C TRP A 343 -1.79 14.82 17.98
N ASP A 344 -0.52 14.41 17.95
CA ASP A 344 0.33 14.50 16.75
C ASP A 344 -0.26 13.77 15.53
N HIS A 345 -1.03 12.71 15.77
CA HIS A 345 -1.67 11.92 14.74
C HIS A 345 -3.08 12.40 14.42
N LEU A 346 -3.82 12.93 15.41
CA LEU A 346 -5.19 13.39 15.22
C LEU A 346 -5.27 14.79 14.60
N ARG A 347 -4.29 15.66 14.86
CA ARG A 347 -4.27 17.02 14.31
C ARG A 347 -3.97 17.05 12.81
N THR A 348 -3.50 15.96 12.20
CA THR A 348 -3.01 15.97 10.81
C THR A 348 -3.53 14.78 9.98
N GLY A 349 -3.71 15.02 8.67
CA GLY A 349 -3.91 13.99 7.65
C GLY A 349 -2.59 13.39 7.12
N ASN A 350 -1.46 13.68 7.78
CA ASN A 350 -0.12 13.30 7.31
C ASN A 350 0.06 11.79 7.02
N PRO A 351 -0.59 10.84 7.74
CA PRO A 351 -0.51 9.43 7.36
C PRO A 351 -0.90 9.16 5.91
N ILE A 352 -1.84 9.94 5.36
CA ILE A 352 -2.23 9.89 3.96
C ILE A 352 -1.30 10.79 3.13
N GLU A 353 -1.17 12.05 3.51
CA GLU A 353 -0.44 13.05 2.72
C GLU A 353 1.01 12.66 2.43
N SER A 354 1.76 12.09 3.38
CA SER A 354 3.16 11.67 3.19
C SER A 354 3.32 10.57 2.12
N VAL A 355 2.37 9.65 2.05
CA VAL A 355 2.33 8.58 1.05
C VAL A 355 2.06 9.19 -0.32
N PHE A 356 1.10 10.09 -0.39
CA PHE A 356 0.69 10.70 -1.64
C PHE A 356 1.58 11.83 -2.13
N ALA A 357 2.32 12.52 -1.27
CA ALA A 357 3.37 13.45 -1.69
C ALA A 357 4.43 12.70 -2.51
N THR A 358 4.79 11.49 -2.07
CA THR A 358 5.66 10.59 -2.81
C THR A 358 5.01 10.24 -4.16
N VAL A 359 3.74 9.81 -4.18
CA VAL A 359 3.02 9.48 -5.43
C VAL A 359 2.96 10.68 -6.39
N ARG A 360 2.51 11.85 -5.93
CA ARG A 360 2.34 13.08 -6.72
C ARG A 360 3.64 13.57 -7.33
N HIS A 361 4.71 13.67 -6.53
CA HIS A 361 6.04 14.07 -7.02
C HIS A 361 6.53 13.16 -8.16
N ARG A 362 6.12 11.89 -8.13
CA ARG A 362 6.60 10.85 -9.03
C ARG A 362 5.71 10.72 -10.28
N THR A 363 4.40 10.91 -10.17
CA THR A 363 3.46 10.90 -11.31
C THR A 363 3.62 12.13 -12.22
N VAL A 364 3.95 13.30 -11.66
CA VAL A 364 4.29 14.51 -12.44
C VAL A 364 5.46 14.27 -13.39
N ARG A 365 6.47 13.49 -12.98
CA ARG A 365 7.65 13.17 -13.81
C ARG A 365 7.35 12.21 -14.96
N THR A 366 6.35 11.35 -14.80
CA THR A 366 6.00 10.32 -15.80
C THR A 366 5.16 10.84 -16.98
N LYS A 367 4.95 12.17 -17.10
CA LYS A 367 4.28 12.86 -18.21
C LYS A 367 3.00 12.16 -18.71
N GLY A 368 2.23 11.58 -17.80
CA GLY A 368 0.94 10.97 -18.11
C GLY A 368 1.03 9.71 -19.01
N ALA A 369 1.96 8.79 -18.80
CA ALA A 369 2.01 7.59 -19.66
C ALA A 369 0.87 6.55 -19.46
N LEU A 370 -0.17 6.81 -18.65
CA LEU A 370 -1.09 5.79 -18.14
C LEU A 370 -2.56 6.08 -18.41
N SER A 371 -3.34 5.01 -18.58
CA SER A 371 -4.80 5.02 -18.44
C SER A 371 -5.22 5.13 -16.97
N GLN A 372 -6.46 5.54 -16.72
CA GLN A 372 -7.08 5.62 -15.39
C GLN A 372 -6.94 4.31 -14.60
N LYS A 373 -7.24 3.17 -15.25
CA LYS A 373 -7.12 1.85 -14.64
C LYS A 373 -5.72 1.58 -14.11
N THR A 374 -4.69 1.84 -14.92
CA THR A 374 -3.32 1.58 -14.52
C THR A 374 -2.87 2.55 -13.43
N ALA A 375 -3.25 3.83 -13.52
CA ALA A 375 -2.97 4.82 -12.47
C ALA A 375 -3.56 4.40 -11.12
N LYS A 376 -4.83 3.99 -11.08
CA LYS A 376 -5.52 3.46 -9.89
C LYS A 376 -4.76 2.29 -9.26
N LEU A 377 -4.48 1.24 -10.05
CA LEU A 377 -3.83 0.03 -9.55
C LEU A 377 -2.44 0.31 -9.03
N MET A 378 -1.73 1.20 -9.70
CA MET A 378 -0.41 1.63 -9.25
C MET A 378 -0.51 2.29 -7.90
N VAL A 379 -1.32 3.34 -7.76
CA VAL A 379 -1.51 4.05 -6.50
C VAL A 379 -1.86 3.11 -5.37
N PHE A 380 -2.77 2.17 -5.62
CA PHE A 380 -3.09 1.12 -4.66
C PHE A 380 -1.84 0.33 -4.21
N LYS A 381 -1.00 -0.14 -5.14
CA LYS A 381 0.27 -0.81 -4.82
C LYS A 381 1.24 0.10 -4.06
N LEU A 382 1.25 1.41 -4.34
CA LEU A 382 2.13 2.37 -3.65
C LEU A 382 1.72 2.52 -2.20
N VAL A 383 0.43 2.68 -1.96
CA VAL A 383 -0.12 2.78 -0.62
C VAL A 383 0.14 1.49 0.14
N GLN A 384 -0.06 0.32 -0.48
CA GLN A 384 0.28 -0.97 0.13
C GLN A 384 1.77 -1.11 0.47
N ALA A 385 2.67 -0.60 -0.37
CA ALA A 385 4.11 -0.64 -0.11
C ALA A 385 4.49 0.31 1.04
N ALA A 386 3.98 1.55 1.01
CA ALA A 386 4.22 2.55 2.05
C ALA A 386 3.65 2.12 3.41
N ALA A 387 2.52 1.39 3.40
CA ALA A 387 1.89 0.85 4.60
C ALA A 387 2.82 -0.02 5.46
N LYS A 388 3.81 -0.67 4.85
CA LYS A 388 4.79 -1.50 5.56
C LYS A 388 5.75 -0.68 6.43
N THR A 389 5.93 0.59 6.09
CA THR A 389 6.88 1.49 6.77
C THR A 389 6.20 2.54 7.64
N TRP A 390 4.87 2.53 7.72
CA TRP A 390 4.15 3.48 8.56
C TRP A 390 4.49 3.27 10.03
N ARG A 391 4.84 4.37 10.68
CA ARG A 391 5.00 4.40 12.13
C ARG A 391 3.67 4.07 12.79
N ARG A 392 3.71 3.31 13.88
CA ARG A 392 2.55 3.12 14.76
C ARG A 392 2.10 4.44 15.37
N LEU A 393 0.91 4.47 15.96
CA LEU A 393 0.50 5.59 16.80
C LEU A 393 1.45 5.71 18.00
N LYS A 394 1.91 6.93 18.27
CA LYS A 394 2.49 7.28 19.58
C LYS A 394 1.44 7.03 20.66
N GLY A 395 1.87 6.62 21.85
CA GLY A 395 0.96 6.34 22.96
C GLY A 395 0.06 5.12 22.76
N ALA A 396 0.40 4.16 21.89
CA ALA A 396 -0.46 3.00 21.59
C ALA A 396 -0.91 2.21 22.84
N ASN A 397 -0.18 2.30 23.95
CA ASN A 397 -0.56 1.77 25.27
C ASN A 397 -1.82 2.41 25.87
N GLN A 398 -2.25 3.58 25.39
CA GLN A 398 -3.49 4.25 25.80
C GLN A 398 -4.71 3.89 24.94
N LEU A 399 -4.53 3.19 23.81
CA LEU A 399 -5.64 2.76 22.96
C LEU A 399 -6.65 1.84 23.67
N PRO A 400 -6.26 0.93 24.59
CA PRO A 400 -7.22 0.17 25.39
C PRO A 400 -8.18 1.05 26.19
N LEU A 401 -7.69 2.14 26.81
CA LEU A 401 -8.53 3.08 27.57
C LEU A 401 -9.56 3.76 26.66
N VAL A 402 -9.13 4.19 25.47
CA VAL A 402 -10.03 4.76 24.45
C VAL A 402 -11.09 3.73 24.03
N ILE A 403 -10.66 2.48 23.83
CA ILE A 403 -11.52 1.35 23.44
C ILE A 403 -12.56 1.00 24.50
N GLU A 404 -12.20 1.13 25.77
CA GLU A 404 -13.06 0.90 26.94
C GLU A 404 -14.00 2.09 27.23
N GLY A 405 -13.89 3.18 26.47
CA GLY A 405 -14.74 4.36 26.61
C GLY A 405 -14.32 5.29 27.75
N VAL A 406 -13.06 5.23 28.21
CA VAL A 406 -12.54 6.18 29.20
C VAL A 406 -12.59 7.59 28.62
N THR A 407 -13.17 8.51 29.39
CA THR A 407 -13.22 9.93 29.03
C THR A 407 -11.84 10.57 29.21
N PHE A 408 -11.48 11.47 28.30
CA PHE A 408 -10.27 12.28 28.39
C PHE A 408 -10.66 13.75 28.40
N THR A 409 -10.00 14.54 29.24
CA THR A 409 -10.11 16.00 29.26
C THR A 409 -8.72 16.57 29.12
N ASP A 410 -8.51 17.38 28.08
CA ASP A 410 -7.19 17.90 27.70
C ASP A 410 -6.11 16.80 27.63
N GLY A 411 -6.51 15.63 27.13
CA GLY A 411 -5.62 14.50 26.89
C GLY A 411 -5.20 13.71 28.12
N VAL A 412 -5.77 14.03 29.28
CA VAL A 412 -5.62 13.27 30.53
C VAL A 412 -6.88 12.46 30.79
N ALA A 413 -6.72 11.18 31.15
CA ALA A 413 -7.85 10.32 31.50
C ALA A 413 -8.52 10.82 32.78
N THR A 414 -9.83 11.04 32.75
CA THR A 414 -10.61 11.34 33.96
C THR A 414 -10.67 10.08 34.84
N SER A 415 -10.70 10.27 36.16
CA SER A 415 -10.56 9.15 37.10
C SER A 415 -11.71 8.14 36.94
N VAL A 416 -11.45 6.85 37.25
CA VAL A 416 -12.44 5.77 37.16
C VAL A 416 -13.70 6.04 38.03
N ALA A 417 -13.60 6.91 39.04
CA ALA A 417 -14.71 7.33 39.88
C ALA A 417 -15.73 8.23 39.15
N GLU A 418 -15.31 8.99 38.15
CA GLU A 418 -16.19 9.91 37.39
C GLU A 418 -16.86 9.21 36.20
N ASN A 419 -16.22 8.19 35.60
CA ASN A 419 -16.77 7.44 34.46
C ASN A 419 -17.94 6.50 34.82
N ARG A 420 -18.22 6.24 36.10
CA ARG A 420 -19.40 5.45 36.55
C ARG A 420 -20.63 6.30 36.88
N ALA A 421 -20.50 7.63 36.85
CA ALA A 421 -21.55 8.57 37.22
C ALA A 421 -22.13 9.37 36.05
N ALA A 422 -21.63 9.15 34.82
CA ALA A 422 -22.04 9.84 33.60
C ALA A 422 -22.88 8.95 32.67
#